data_AF-A0A952QJF4-F1
#
_entry.id   AF-A0A952QJF4-F1
#
_cell.length_a   1.000
_cell.length_b   1.000
_cell.length_c   1.000
_cell.angle_alpha   90.00
_cell.angle_beta   90.00
_cell.angle_gamma   90.00
#
_symmetry.space_group_name_H-M   'P 1'
#
loop_
_entity.id
_entity.type
_entity.pdbx_description
1 polymer ?
#
loop_
_entity_poly.entity_id
_entity_poly.type
_entity_poly.pdbx_seq_one_letter_code
_entity_poly.pdbx_strand_id
1 'polypeptide(L)'
;MKQSTKVLLFATGVAAAIYGGFWGFGEWQVGSFQPKPISPGKVSLVAVNTDLGFAIRVANNVAHLVQVDKAVGFDAPQKEGSEEDARRIPMRELLQSLQGDEAALSRLTMVLNRMNPDDLQPTDVVWNAEDIEKAIGGDTVLKTKLEQDLNMSLDGNPPAEVRPKSILNGIVVMVPVPVHVNVSGEERVMIARIPQAYQPQMAKDLAQIIEKRFNPTKEFIVGNYREVAKKYGPGKIQEDVRQKLSQLISEEKKSLLAEKPEQVLRGAAVLVNETMISGASTSVRKDEKGNNIYTIHLQMTDEGRLRLWKYSRKRKGSHLLVVVNGVAIAAPRVTTELAGHSLDLTDLKDRRLVEDAVSQIKSLKQAK
;
A
#
# COMPACT_ATOMS: atom_id res chain seq x y z
N MET A 1 -1.55 10.49 69.61
CA MET A 1 -2.28 10.19 68.36
C MET A 1 -3.42 9.24 68.66
N LYS A 2 -4.66 9.62 68.35
CA LYS A 2 -5.86 8.80 68.57
C LYS A 2 -5.77 7.50 67.74
N GLN A 3 -6.25 6.37 68.27
CA GLN A 3 -6.22 5.06 67.58
C GLN A 3 -6.74 5.12 66.12
N SER A 4 -7.73 5.98 65.87
CA SER A 4 -8.29 6.26 64.54
C SER A 4 -7.25 6.74 63.51
N THR A 5 -6.24 7.55 63.91
CA THR A 5 -5.22 8.08 62.99
C THR A 5 -4.21 7.01 62.56
N LYS A 6 -3.93 6.02 63.43
CA LYS A 6 -3.03 4.89 63.10
C LYS A 6 -3.68 3.90 62.15
N VAL A 7 -4.98 3.62 62.35
CA VAL A 7 -5.75 2.75 61.45
C VAL A 7 -5.89 3.39 60.07
N LEU A 8 -6.13 4.71 60.00
CA LEU A 8 -6.18 5.44 58.74
C LEU A 8 -4.84 5.37 57.99
N LEU A 9 -3.72 5.69 58.64
CA LEU A 9 -2.39 5.63 58.02
C LEU A 9 -2.02 4.22 57.53
N PHE A 10 -2.38 3.18 58.29
CA PHE A 10 -2.15 1.79 57.88
C PHE A 10 -3.02 1.41 56.67
N ALA A 11 -4.30 1.77 56.68
CA ALA A 11 -5.20 1.55 55.55
C ALA A 11 -4.76 2.31 54.29
N THR A 12 -4.32 3.57 54.43
CA THR A 12 -3.78 4.37 53.32
C THR A 12 -2.46 3.79 52.80
N GLY A 13 -1.57 3.32 53.68
CA GLY A 13 -0.31 2.67 53.30
C GLY A 13 -0.52 1.35 52.55
N VAL A 14 -1.45 0.51 53.02
CA VAL A 14 -1.82 -0.74 52.33
C VAL A 14 -2.50 -0.46 51.00
N ALA A 15 -3.41 0.51 50.93
CA ALA A 15 -4.02 0.93 49.66
C ALA A 15 -2.98 1.46 48.67
N ALA A 16 -2.02 2.28 49.13
CA ALA A 16 -0.93 2.78 48.30
C ALA A 16 0.04 1.68 47.84
N ALA A 17 0.34 0.69 48.69
CA ALA A 17 1.17 -0.45 48.35
C ALA A 17 0.48 -1.41 47.36
N ILE A 18 -0.83 -1.64 47.52
CA ILE A 18 -1.64 -2.43 46.56
C ILE A 18 -1.72 -1.69 45.23
N TYR A 19 -1.99 -0.39 45.24
CA TYR A 19 -2.05 0.44 44.03
C TYR A 19 -0.69 0.49 43.32
N GLY A 20 0.40 0.75 44.06
CA GLY A 20 1.76 0.79 43.54
C GLY A 20 2.27 -0.58 43.07
N GLY A 21 1.90 -1.66 43.76
CA GLY A 21 2.21 -3.04 43.35
C GLY A 21 1.49 -3.45 42.07
N PHE A 22 0.23 -3.07 41.92
CA PHE A 22 -0.54 -3.28 40.68
C PHE A 22 0.06 -2.51 39.49
N TRP A 23 0.45 -1.25 39.71
CA TRP A 23 1.10 -0.42 38.69
C TRP A 23 2.50 -0.96 38.31
N GLY A 24 3.32 -1.31 39.31
CA GLY A 24 4.67 -1.85 39.11
C GLY A 24 4.68 -3.23 38.44
N PHE A 25 3.73 -4.11 38.78
CA PHE A 25 3.58 -5.40 38.12
C PHE A 25 3.18 -5.24 36.64
N GLY A 26 2.29 -4.30 36.32
CA GLY A 26 1.93 -3.98 34.95
C GLY A 26 3.10 -3.41 34.13
N GLU A 27 3.90 -2.53 34.74
CA GLU A 27 5.14 -2.01 34.14
C GLU A 27 6.12 -3.14 33.80
N TRP A 28 6.33 -4.06 34.74
CA TRP A 28 7.23 -5.19 34.57
C TRP A 28 6.73 -6.19 33.52
N GLN A 29 5.43 -6.51 33.51
CA GLN A 29 4.84 -7.44 32.56
C GLN A 29 4.90 -6.91 31.11
N VAL A 30 4.59 -5.63 30.90
CA VAL A 30 4.66 -5.00 29.56
C VAL A 30 6.10 -4.71 29.13
N GLY A 31 6.96 -4.33 30.09
CA GLY A 31 8.36 -4.03 29.85
C GLY A 31 9.16 -5.26 29.40
N SER A 32 8.91 -6.41 30.04
CA SER A 32 9.59 -7.67 29.72
C SER A 32 9.00 -8.39 28.50
N PHE A 33 7.74 -8.14 28.13
CA PHE A 33 7.10 -8.76 26.97
C PHE A 33 7.67 -8.21 25.66
N GLN A 34 8.43 -9.02 24.91
CA GLN A 34 8.93 -8.68 23.58
C GLN A 34 8.15 -9.46 22.52
N PRO A 35 7.05 -8.89 21.97
CA PRO A 35 6.25 -9.61 20.99
C PRO A 35 7.06 -9.87 19.73
N LYS A 36 7.07 -11.12 19.26
CA LYS A 36 7.57 -11.43 17.92
C LYS A 36 6.70 -10.72 16.88
N PRO A 37 7.26 -10.16 15.80
CA PRO A 37 6.44 -9.59 14.73
C PRO A 37 5.53 -10.67 14.12
N ILE A 38 4.39 -10.25 13.59
CA ILE A 38 3.38 -11.16 13.04
C ILE A 38 2.96 -10.73 11.65
N SER A 39 2.64 -11.71 10.81
CA SER A 39 2.01 -11.46 9.52
C SER A 39 0.54 -11.11 9.73
N PRO A 40 -0.03 -10.25 8.86
CA PRO A 40 -1.46 -10.05 8.85
C PRO A 40 -2.15 -11.35 8.41
N GLY A 41 -3.39 -11.54 8.84
CA GLY A 41 -4.25 -12.61 8.36
C GLY A 41 -5.59 -12.07 7.90
N LYS A 42 -6.63 -12.91 7.88
CA LYS A 42 -7.97 -12.49 7.39
C LYS A 42 -8.58 -11.39 8.26
N VAL A 43 -8.22 -11.33 9.54
CA VAL A 43 -8.66 -10.28 10.46
C VAL A 43 -7.42 -9.73 11.14
N SER A 44 -7.16 -8.44 10.97
CA SER A 44 -5.95 -7.80 11.48
C SER A 44 -6.25 -6.45 12.10
N LEU A 45 -5.63 -6.17 13.25
CA LEU A 45 -5.52 -4.83 13.83
C LEU A 45 -4.17 -4.26 13.44
N VAL A 46 -4.18 -3.21 12.64
CA VAL A 46 -3.00 -2.58 12.06
C VAL A 46 -2.81 -1.22 12.71
N ALA A 47 -1.69 -1.03 13.38
CA ALA A 47 -1.23 0.28 13.76
C ALA A 47 -0.72 1.03 12.53
N VAL A 48 -1.16 2.27 12.36
CA VAL A 48 -0.63 3.16 11.32
C VAL A 48 0.00 4.37 11.98
N ASN A 49 1.26 4.62 11.62
CA ASN A 49 1.95 5.84 11.99
C ASN A 49 1.52 7.00 11.06
N THR A 50 0.63 7.85 11.54
CA THR A 50 0.14 9.02 10.80
C THR A 50 1.18 10.12 10.62
N ASP A 51 2.25 10.11 11.43
CA ASP A 51 3.32 11.12 11.37
C ASP A 51 4.16 11.01 10.08
N LEU A 52 4.04 9.89 9.36
CA LEU A 52 4.70 9.63 8.09
C LEU A 52 3.91 10.15 6.88
N GLY A 53 3.07 11.17 7.04
CA GLY A 53 2.28 11.74 5.93
C GLY A 53 1.07 10.90 5.54
N PHE A 54 0.47 10.21 6.51
CA PHE A 54 -0.75 9.43 6.32
C PHE A 54 -1.85 9.88 7.26
N ALA A 55 -3.09 9.87 6.77
CA ALA A 55 -4.26 10.13 7.59
C ALA A 55 -5.29 9.03 7.36
N ILE A 56 -6.17 8.84 8.33
CA ILE A 56 -7.33 7.97 8.14
C ILE A 56 -8.54 8.86 7.88
N ARG A 57 -9.22 8.60 6.77
CA ARG A 57 -10.48 9.25 6.41
C ARG A 57 -11.58 8.21 6.44
N VAL A 58 -12.71 8.54 7.07
CA VAL A 58 -13.91 7.70 7.02
C VAL A 58 -14.83 8.28 5.97
N ALA A 59 -15.10 7.52 4.91
CA ALA A 59 -16.03 7.89 3.85
C ALA A 59 -16.99 6.71 3.59
N ASN A 60 -18.27 6.99 3.36
CA ASN A 60 -19.29 5.96 3.14
C ASN A 60 -19.30 4.86 4.21
N ASN A 61 -19.08 5.22 5.48
CA ASN A 61 -18.99 4.30 6.63
C ASN A 61 -17.82 3.31 6.58
N VAL A 62 -16.82 3.51 5.73
CA VAL A 62 -15.62 2.69 5.62
C VAL A 62 -14.39 3.52 5.94
N ALA A 63 -13.45 2.96 6.70
CA ALA A 63 -12.18 3.61 6.98
C ALA A 63 -11.25 3.45 5.78
N HIS A 64 -10.60 4.55 5.39
CA HIS A 64 -9.62 4.60 4.33
C HIS A 64 -8.33 5.19 4.86
N LEU A 65 -7.24 4.47 4.68
CA LEU A 65 -5.92 5.04 4.84
C LEU A 65 -5.63 5.90 3.60
N VAL A 66 -5.23 7.15 3.80
CA VAL A 66 -4.91 8.08 2.71
C VAL A 66 -3.54 8.71 2.92
N GLN A 67 -2.84 8.99 1.82
CA GLN A 67 -1.63 9.81 1.84
C GLN A 67 -2.01 11.29 1.89
N VAL A 68 -1.30 12.07 2.70
CA VAL A 68 -1.47 13.52 2.84
C VAL A 68 -0.13 14.23 2.68
N ASP A 69 -0.07 15.27 1.84
CA ASP A 69 1.18 15.97 1.49
C ASP A 69 1.75 16.84 2.63
N LYS A 70 0.96 17.07 3.69
CA LYS A 70 1.43 17.67 4.93
C LYS A 70 0.93 16.83 6.10
N ALA A 71 1.79 16.58 7.07
CA ALA A 71 1.37 16.13 8.40
C ALA A 71 0.42 17.19 8.96
N VAL A 72 -0.88 17.00 8.74
CA VAL A 72 -1.90 17.91 9.27
C VAL A 72 -1.92 17.68 10.78
N GLY A 73 -1.51 18.69 11.54
CA GLY A 73 -1.57 18.68 12.99
C GLY A 73 -2.99 18.34 13.48
N PHE A 74 -3.04 17.67 14.62
CA PHE A 74 -4.18 16.95 15.21
C PHE A 74 -5.47 17.75 15.49
N ASP A 75 -5.49 19.08 15.32
CA ASP A 75 -6.63 19.97 15.65
C ASP A 75 -7.23 20.69 14.43
N ALA A 76 -6.85 20.36 13.19
CA ALA A 76 -7.48 20.99 12.04
C ALA A 76 -8.95 20.52 11.92
N PRO A 77 -9.94 21.43 11.92
CA PRO A 77 -11.31 21.05 11.62
C PRO A 77 -11.35 20.37 10.26
N GLN A 78 -12.21 19.35 10.13
CA GLN A 78 -12.54 18.68 8.89
C GLN A 78 -13.08 19.74 7.91
N LYS A 79 -12.18 20.42 7.20
CA LYS A 79 -12.57 21.36 6.16
C LYS A 79 -13.11 20.53 5.01
N GLU A 80 -14.43 20.54 4.87
CA GLU A 80 -15.09 20.33 3.59
C GLU A 80 -14.61 21.43 2.64
N GLY A 81 -13.51 21.19 1.94
CA GLY A 81 -12.94 22.16 1.00
C GLY A 81 -11.56 21.75 0.50
N SER A 82 -11.49 21.50 -0.82
CA SER A 82 -10.39 20.93 -1.62
C SER A 82 -10.30 19.40 -1.56
N GLU A 83 -11.00 18.76 -2.50
CA GLU A 83 -10.93 17.33 -2.85
C GLU A 83 -9.63 16.93 -3.56
N GLU A 84 -8.67 17.84 -3.73
CA GLU A 84 -7.49 17.55 -4.54
C GLU A 84 -6.43 16.79 -3.71
N ASP A 85 -6.21 15.53 -4.10
CA ASP A 85 -5.02 14.69 -3.86
C ASP A 85 -4.88 13.85 -2.58
N ALA A 86 -5.93 13.65 -1.77
CA ALA A 86 -5.89 12.61 -0.73
C ALA A 86 -6.02 11.20 -1.33
N ARG A 87 -4.90 10.55 -1.60
CA ARG A 87 -4.90 9.25 -2.30
C ARG A 87 -5.14 8.08 -1.36
N ARG A 88 -6.16 7.28 -1.68
CA ARG A 88 -6.49 6.04 -0.97
C ARG A 88 -5.39 4.99 -1.12
N ILE A 89 -4.93 4.48 0.01
CA ILE A 89 -4.01 3.35 0.10
C ILE A 89 -4.84 2.06 0.05
N PRO A 90 -4.55 1.15 -0.89
CA PRO A 90 -5.28 -0.10 -1.03
C PRO A 90 -4.87 -1.09 0.08
N MET A 91 -5.74 -1.24 1.10
CA MET A 91 -5.44 -2.01 2.31
C MET A 91 -5.17 -3.50 2.04
N ARG A 92 -5.85 -4.09 1.05
CA ARG A 92 -5.62 -5.50 0.68
C ARG A 92 -4.20 -5.70 0.18
N GLU A 93 -3.78 -4.88 -0.78
CA GLU A 93 -2.45 -4.90 -1.37
C GLU A 93 -1.38 -4.56 -0.33
N LEU A 94 -1.64 -3.61 0.58
CA LEU A 94 -0.78 -3.31 1.72
C LEU A 94 -0.54 -4.54 2.60
N LEU A 95 -1.62 -5.21 3.04
CA LEU A 95 -1.51 -6.36 3.92
C LEU A 95 -0.84 -7.55 3.24
N GLN A 96 -1.16 -7.80 1.97
CA GLN A 96 -0.53 -8.86 1.18
C GLN A 96 0.97 -8.59 0.97
N SER A 97 1.36 -7.33 0.77
CA SER A 97 2.78 -6.94 0.69
C SER A 97 3.52 -7.26 1.99
N LEU A 98 2.90 -6.98 3.16
CA LEU A 98 3.43 -7.36 4.47
C LEU A 98 3.47 -8.88 4.72
N GLN A 99 2.81 -9.68 3.88
CA GLN A 99 2.91 -11.16 3.87
C GLN A 99 4.01 -11.67 2.93
N GLY A 100 4.67 -10.79 2.17
CA GLY A 100 5.65 -11.18 1.17
C GLY A 100 5.09 -11.42 -0.23
N ASP A 101 3.89 -10.93 -0.56
CA ASP A 101 3.33 -11.02 -1.92
C ASP A 101 3.88 -9.91 -2.84
N GLU A 102 4.78 -10.27 -3.75
CA GLU A 102 5.39 -9.34 -4.73
C GLU A 102 4.39 -8.80 -5.76
N ALA A 103 3.35 -9.56 -6.11
CA ALA A 103 2.33 -9.11 -7.05
C ALA A 103 1.43 -8.04 -6.41
N ALA A 104 1.09 -8.22 -5.13
CA ALA A 104 0.41 -7.20 -4.34
C ALA A 104 1.28 -5.96 -4.17
N LEU A 105 2.57 -6.13 -3.90
CA LEU A 105 3.53 -5.05 -3.79
C LEU A 105 3.65 -4.25 -5.10
N SER A 106 3.65 -4.93 -6.25
CA SER A 106 3.67 -4.29 -7.57
C SER A 106 2.44 -3.40 -7.77
N ARG A 107 1.24 -3.92 -7.47
CA ARG A 107 0.00 -3.13 -7.53
C ARG A 107 0.01 -1.94 -6.56
N LEU A 108 0.45 -2.16 -5.32
CA LEU A 108 0.58 -1.10 -4.32
C LEU A 108 1.50 0.02 -4.81
N THR A 109 2.67 -0.36 -5.33
CA THR A 109 3.69 0.56 -5.85
C THR A 109 3.13 1.39 -7.02
N MET A 110 2.41 0.76 -7.95
CA MET A 110 1.75 1.47 -9.05
C MET A 110 0.73 2.50 -8.54
N VAL A 111 -0.16 2.08 -7.63
CA VAL A 111 -1.19 2.96 -7.06
C VAL A 111 -0.57 4.14 -6.32
N LEU A 112 0.51 3.94 -5.56
CA LEU A 112 1.17 5.02 -4.84
C LEU A 112 1.93 5.99 -5.78
N ASN A 113 2.40 5.50 -6.92
CA ASN A 113 3.15 6.28 -7.91
C ASN A 113 2.31 6.91 -9.03
N ARG A 114 0.98 6.93 -8.90
CA ARG A 114 0.06 7.54 -9.89
C ARG A 114 0.08 6.80 -11.23
N MET A 115 0.34 5.50 -11.20
CA MET A 115 0.32 4.64 -12.38
C MET A 115 -0.99 3.88 -12.42
N ASN A 116 -1.76 4.10 -13.47
CA ASN A 116 -2.96 3.32 -13.75
C ASN A 116 -2.60 2.18 -14.72
N PRO A 117 -2.85 0.91 -14.37
CA PRO A 117 -2.64 -0.20 -15.29
C PRO A 117 -3.42 -0.04 -16.60
N ASP A 118 -4.59 0.60 -16.56
CA ASP A 118 -5.46 0.78 -17.73
C ASP A 118 -4.91 1.82 -18.73
N ASP A 119 -3.95 2.66 -18.30
CA ASP A 119 -3.27 3.61 -19.19
C ASP A 119 -2.22 2.91 -20.07
N LEU A 120 -1.87 1.66 -19.75
CA LEU A 120 -0.97 0.86 -20.57
C LEU A 120 -1.74 0.41 -21.81
N GLN A 121 -1.30 0.88 -22.97
CA GLN A 121 -1.82 0.36 -24.23
C GLN A 121 -1.59 -1.15 -24.28
N PRO A 122 -2.58 -1.96 -24.70
CA PRO A 122 -2.39 -3.38 -24.87
C PRO A 122 -1.33 -3.60 -25.96
N THR A 123 -0.12 -3.94 -25.54
CA THR A 123 0.97 -4.34 -26.42
C THR A 123 1.32 -5.79 -26.16
N ASP A 124 1.56 -6.53 -27.24
CA ASP A 124 2.03 -7.91 -27.16
C ASP A 124 3.54 -7.98 -26.83
N VAL A 125 4.23 -6.82 -26.82
CA VAL A 125 5.69 -6.75 -26.72
C VAL A 125 6.12 -6.29 -25.34
N VAL A 126 6.40 -7.27 -24.47
CA VAL A 126 6.88 -7.06 -23.11
C VAL A 126 8.38 -7.37 -23.03
N TRP A 127 9.13 -6.45 -22.43
CA TRP A 127 10.58 -6.56 -22.21
C TRP A 127 10.90 -6.50 -20.72
N ASN A 128 11.79 -7.37 -20.25
CA ASN A 128 12.38 -7.25 -18.92
C ASN A 128 13.51 -6.21 -18.95
N ALA A 129 13.69 -5.47 -17.86
CA ALA A 129 14.77 -4.49 -17.76
C ALA A 129 16.15 -5.12 -17.99
N GLU A 130 16.38 -6.33 -17.48
CA GLU A 130 17.66 -7.04 -17.61
C GLU A 130 18.00 -7.37 -19.08
N ASP A 131 16.99 -7.68 -19.89
CA ASP A 131 17.18 -7.95 -21.32
C ASP A 131 17.44 -6.67 -22.11
N ILE A 132 16.86 -5.54 -21.69
CA ILE A 132 17.18 -4.22 -22.23
C ILE A 132 18.61 -3.81 -21.89
N GLU A 133 19.07 -4.04 -20.66
CA GLU A 133 20.46 -3.76 -20.25
C GLU A 133 21.45 -4.55 -21.10
N LYS A 134 21.19 -5.85 -21.34
CA LYS A 134 22.02 -6.68 -22.23
C LYS A 134 22.01 -6.17 -23.67
N ALA A 135 20.83 -5.81 -24.20
CA ALA A 135 20.71 -5.25 -25.54
C ALA A 135 21.50 -3.95 -25.71
N ILE A 136 21.42 -3.05 -24.72
CA ILE A 136 22.19 -1.80 -24.68
C ILE A 136 23.68 -2.09 -24.51
N GLY A 137 24.03 -3.08 -23.69
CA GLY A 137 25.41 -3.50 -23.37
C GLY A 137 26.15 -4.22 -24.50
N GLY A 138 25.47 -4.55 -25.60
CA GLY A 138 26.11 -5.09 -26.81
C GLY A 138 25.72 -6.52 -27.18
N ASP A 139 24.73 -7.13 -26.51
CA ASP A 139 24.13 -8.38 -27.00
C ASP A 139 23.47 -8.13 -28.35
N THR A 140 24.07 -8.65 -29.42
CA THR A 140 23.64 -8.37 -30.80
C THR A 140 22.26 -8.94 -31.10
N VAL A 141 21.91 -10.08 -30.52
CA VAL A 141 20.61 -10.75 -30.76
C VAL A 141 19.50 -9.95 -30.08
N LEU A 142 19.69 -9.60 -28.80
CA LEU A 142 18.71 -8.79 -28.07
C LEU A 142 18.63 -7.37 -28.62
N LYS A 143 19.76 -6.77 -29.02
CA LYS A 143 19.79 -5.46 -29.68
C LYS A 143 18.95 -5.46 -30.96
N THR A 144 19.20 -6.39 -31.88
CA THR A 144 18.44 -6.44 -33.14
C THR A 144 16.95 -6.69 -32.87
N LYS A 145 16.60 -7.55 -31.92
CA LYS A 145 15.21 -7.78 -31.54
C LYS A 145 14.56 -6.51 -30.97
N LEU A 146 15.25 -5.81 -30.07
CA LEU A 146 14.77 -4.57 -29.44
C LEU A 146 14.57 -3.46 -30.47
N GLU A 147 15.52 -3.26 -31.38
CA GLU A 147 15.42 -2.23 -32.43
C GLU A 147 14.27 -2.53 -33.42
N GLN A 148 14.03 -3.80 -33.73
CA GLN A 148 12.88 -4.22 -34.54
C GLN A 148 11.55 -3.98 -33.80
N ASP A 149 11.49 -4.31 -32.52
CA ASP A 149 10.30 -4.13 -31.69
C ASP A 149 9.99 -2.64 -31.45
N LEU A 150 11.01 -1.80 -31.34
CA LEU A 150 10.85 -0.35 -31.24
C LEU A 150 10.54 0.32 -32.58
N ASN A 151 10.77 -0.37 -33.70
CA ASN A 151 10.82 0.24 -35.04
C ASN A 151 11.78 1.44 -35.10
N MET A 152 12.86 1.39 -34.33
CA MET A 152 13.88 2.44 -34.28
C MET A 152 15.18 1.84 -33.74
N SER A 153 16.31 2.22 -34.33
CA SER A 153 17.62 1.87 -33.77
C SER A 153 17.84 2.56 -32.43
N LEU A 154 18.77 2.04 -31.63
CA LEU A 154 19.10 2.65 -30.34
C LEU A 154 19.68 4.07 -30.46
N ASP A 155 20.20 4.41 -31.64
CA ASP A 155 20.74 5.74 -31.95
C ASP A 155 19.70 6.67 -32.63
N GLY A 156 18.44 6.24 -32.70
CA GLY A 156 17.33 7.06 -33.23
C GLY A 156 17.12 7.00 -34.74
N ASN A 157 17.72 6.02 -35.43
CA ASN A 157 17.54 5.87 -36.88
C ASN A 157 16.39 4.90 -37.18
N PRO A 158 15.48 5.24 -38.11
CA PRO A 158 14.44 4.32 -38.53
C PRO A 158 15.02 3.10 -39.27
N PRO A 159 14.57 1.86 -38.97
CA PRO A 159 14.96 0.68 -39.73
C PRO A 159 14.39 0.71 -41.16
N ALA A 160 15.01 -0.07 -42.05
CA ALA A 160 14.56 -0.20 -43.44
C ALA A 160 13.18 -0.88 -43.54
N GLU A 161 12.88 -1.79 -42.61
CA GLU A 161 11.64 -2.54 -42.55
C GLU A 161 10.85 -2.20 -41.28
N VAL A 162 9.53 -2.18 -41.42
CA VAL A 162 8.59 -1.87 -40.33
C VAL A 162 7.98 -3.17 -39.81
N ARG A 163 7.89 -3.30 -38.48
CA ARG A 163 6.97 -4.20 -37.79
C ARG A 163 5.68 -3.45 -37.44
N PRO A 164 4.59 -3.62 -38.21
CA PRO A 164 3.36 -2.85 -38.02
C PRO A 164 2.69 -3.07 -36.65
N LYS A 165 2.92 -4.23 -36.03
CA LYS A 165 2.34 -4.56 -34.71
C LYS A 165 2.91 -3.68 -33.60
N SER A 166 4.22 -3.47 -33.58
CA SER A 166 4.90 -2.77 -32.49
C SER A 166 4.94 -1.25 -32.67
N ILE A 167 4.74 -0.76 -33.91
CA ILE A 167 4.87 0.67 -34.19
C ILE A 167 3.72 1.50 -33.62
N LEU A 168 2.53 0.90 -33.49
CA LEU A 168 1.35 1.58 -32.98
C LEU A 168 1.34 1.66 -31.45
N ASN A 169 1.75 0.58 -30.78
CA ASN A 169 1.56 0.43 -29.34
C ASN A 169 2.86 0.54 -28.53
N GLY A 170 4.03 0.57 -29.20
CA GLY A 170 5.33 0.54 -28.54
C GLY A 170 5.59 -0.76 -27.78
N ILE A 171 6.45 -0.67 -26.77
CA ILE A 171 6.81 -1.78 -25.88
C ILE A 171 6.41 -1.47 -24.43
N VAL A 172 6.24 -2.52 -23.63
CA VAL A 172 6.13 -2.40 -22.17
C VAL A 172 7.40 -2.93 -21.53
N VAL A 173 8.05 -2.11 -20.73
CA VAL A 173 9.24 -2.45 -19.96
C VAL A 173 8.85 -2.82 -18.54
N MET A 174 9.17 -4.04 -18.11
CA MET A 174 8.98 -4.50 -16.74
C MET A 174 10.18 -4.06 -15.90
N VAL A 175 10.03 -2.95 -15.18
CA VAL A 175 11.08 -2.37 -14.34
C VAL A 175 11.08 -3.05 -12.97
N PRO A 176 12.16 -3.72 -12.55
CA PRO A 176 12.27 -4.30 -11.22
C PRO A 176 12.62 -3.20 -10.21
N VAL A 177 11.68 -2.87 -9.33
CA VAL A 177 11.84 -1.88 -8.27
C VAL A 177 12.08 -2.64 -6.95
N PRO A 178 13.29 -2.60 -6.38
CA PRO A 178 13.55 -3.18 -5.06
C PRO A 178 12.89 -2.33 -3.99
N VAL A 179 12.15 -2.97 -3.07
CA VAL A 179 11.46 -2.32 -1.96
C VAL A 179 11.78 -3.06 -0.67
N HIS A 180 12.19 -2.32 0.36
CA HIS A 180 12.43 -2.88 1.69
C HIS A 180 11.10 -3.07 2.44
N VAL A 181 10.80 -4.32 2.79
CA VAL A 181 9.56 -4.71 3.48
C VAL A 181 9.89 -5.54 4.70
N ASN A 182 9.25 -5.21 5.84
CA ASN A 182 9.33 -6.03 7.04
C ASN A 182 8.26 -7.13 6.97
N VAL A 183 8.69 -8.37 6.67
CA VAL A 183 7.81 -9.53 6.60
C VAL A 183 8.05 -10.38 7.84
N SER A 184 7.06 -10.43 8.73
CA SER A 184 7.14 -11.22 9.96
C SER A 184 8.35 -10.90 10.85
N GLY A 185 8.85 -9.66 10.80
CA GLY A 185 9.96 -9.20 11.64
C GLY A 185 11.32 -9.21 10.95
N GLU A 186 11.38 -9.79 9.76
CA GLU A 186 12.58 -9.83 8.95
C GLU A 186 12.48 -8.76 7.87
N GLU A 187 13.47 -7.88 7.82
CA GLU A 187 13.62 -6.95 6.71
C GLU A 187 14.07 -7.71 5.47
N ARG A 188 13.27 -7.64 4.41
CA ARG A 188 13.50 -8.31 3.14
C ARG A 188 13.41 -7.30 2.01
N VAL A 189 14.29 -7.44 1.02
CA VAL A 189 14.17 -6.72 -0.25
C VAL A 189 13.28 -7.53 -1.16
N MET A 190 12.11 -6.99 -1.48
CA MET A 190 11.15 -7.58 -2.40
C MET A 190 11.17 -6.85 -3.74
N ILE A 191 10.89 -7.53 -4.84
CA ILE A 191 10.93 -6.92 -6.17
C ILE A 191 9.51 -6.61 -6.66
N ALA A 192 9.18 -5.32 -6.72
CA ALA A 192 7.97 -4.82 -7.37
C ALA A 192 8.23 -4.69 -8.88
N ARG A 193 7.54 -5.46 -9.72
CA ARG A 193 7.71 -5.40 -11.18
C ARG A 193 6.72 -4.39 -11.77
N ILE A 194 7.22 -3.22 -12.13
CA ILE A 194 6.40 -2.09 -12.57
C ILE A 194 6.42 -1.98 -14.10
N PRO A 195 5.27 -2.17 -14.78
CA PRO A 195 5.19 -1.98 -16.22
C PRO A 195 5.29 -0.49 -16.58
N GLN A 196 6.20 -0.14 -17.50
CA GLN A 196 6.32 1.20 -18.08
C GLN A 196 6.25 1.13 -19.60
N ALA A 197 5.25 1.80 -20.19
CA ALA A 197 5.14 1.92 -21.63
C ALA A 197 6.25 2.82 -22.19
N TYR A 198 6.87 2.38 -23.28
CA TYR A 198 7.82 3.18 -24.04
C TYR A 198 7.54 3.08 -25.53
N GLN A 199 7.45 4.24 -26.16
CA GLN A 199 7.25 4.36 -27.60
C GLN A 199 8.14 5.50 -28.12
N PRO A 200 9.01 5.20 -29.11
CA PRO A 200 9.76 6.21 -29.85
C PRO A 200 8.91 7.35 -30.40
N GLN A 201 9.47 8.56 -30.48
CA GLN A 201 8.76 9.75 -30.98
C GLN A 201 8.29 9.55 -32.43
N MET A 202 9.11 8.94 -33.28
CA MET A 202 8.71 8.62 -34.66
C MET A 202 7.48 7.70 -34.69
N ALA A 203 7.44 6.69 -33.81
CA ALA A 203 6.32 5.77 -33.71
C ALA A 203 5.05 6.49 -33.20
N LYS A 204 5.19 7.42 -32.24
CA LYS A 204 4.09 8.29 -31.80
C LYS A 204 3.54 9.17 -32.92
N ASP A 205 4.41 9.82 -33.69
CA ASP A 205 4.02 10.67 -34.82
C ASP A 205 3.25 9.85 -35.87
N LEU A 206 3.70 8.62 -36.14
CA LEU A 206 3.03 7.73 -37.06
C LEU A 206 1.66 7.27 -36.51
N ALA A 207 1.59 6.90 -35.23
CA ALA A 207 0.35 6.48 -34.57
C ALA A 207 -0.73 7.59 -34.68
N GLN A 208 -0.37 8.86 -34.45
CA GLN A 208 -1.30 9.99 -34.59
C GLN A 208 -1.85 10.18 -36.01
N ILE A 209 -1.08 9.84 -37.04
CA ILE A 209 -1.54 9.89 -38.44
C ILE A 209 -2.53 8.75 -38.70
N ILE A 210 -2.21 7.57 -38.15
CA ILE A 210 -2.98 6.35 -38.37
C ILE A 210 -4.32 6.40 -37.63
N GLU A 211 -4.35 6.89 -36.39
CA GLU A 211 -5.57 7.03 -35.58
C GLU A 211 -6.62 7.95 -36.21
N LYS A 212 -6.20 8.92 -37.04
CA LYS A 212 -7.12 9.80 -37.79
C LYS A 212 -7.87 9.08 -38.91
N ARG A 213 -7.49 7.84 -39.25
CA ARG A 213 -8.09 7.06 -40.33
C ARG A 213 -8.81 5.83 -39.78
N PHE A 214 -10.07 5.68 -40.16
CA PHE A 214 -10.82 4.47 -39.86
C PHE A 214 -10.29 3.28 -40.70
N ASN A 215 -9.90 2.20 -40.03
CA ASN A 215 -9.38 0.95 -40.61
C ASN A 215 -8.23 1.14 -41.64
N PRO A 216 -7.04 1.57 -41.20
CA PRO A 216 -5.89 1.85 -42.05
C PRO A 216 -5.36 0.57 -42.72
N THR A 217 -5.18 0.58 -44.05
CA THR A 217 -4.57 -0.55 -44.77
C THR A 217 -3.07 -0.65 -44.50
N LYS A 218 -2.47 -1.82 -44.72
CA LYS A 218 -1.02 -2.04 -44.54
C LYS A 218 -0.19 -1.11 -45.42
N GLU A 219 -0.63 -0.88 -46.66
CA GLU A 219 0.03 0.02 -47.62
C GLU A 219 0.01 1.47 -47.13
N PHE A 220 -1.09 1.90 -46.50
CA PHE A 220 -1.19 3.23 -45.91
C PHE A 220 -0.21 3.40 -44.75
N ILE A 221 -0.10 2.42 -43.87
CA ILE A 221 0.83 2.44 -42.73
C ILE A 221 2.28 2.52 -43.23
N VAL A 222 2.66 1.66 -44.19
CA VAL A 222 4.02 1.64 -44.74
C VAL A 222 4.35 2.92 -45.53
N GLY A 223 3.38 3.46 -46.26
CA GLY A 223 3.53 4.73 -46.98
C GLY A 223 3.82 5.89 -46.03
N ASN A 224 2.99 6.07 -45.00
CA ASN A 224 3.18 7.12 -43.99
C ASN A 224 4.43 6.89 -43.16
N TYR A 225 4.79 5.64 -42.84
CA TYR A 225 6.05 5.33 -42.18
C TYR A 225 7.24 5.91 -42.96
N ARG A 226 7.31 5.68 -44.28
CA ARG A 226 8.42 6.19 -45.09
C ARG A 226 8.48 7.71 -45.11
N GLU A 227 7.34 8.38 -45.06
CA GLU A 227 7.27 9.84 -45.00
C GLU A 227 7.70 10.39 -43.64
N VAL A 228 7.26 9.75 -42.54
CA VAL A 228 7.66 10.12 -41.18
C VAL A 228 9.14 9.83 -40.97
N ALA A 229 9.62 8.64 -41.34
CA ALA A 229 11.02 8.22 -41.22
C ALA A 229 11.99 9.18 -41.91
N LYS A 230 11.60 9.83 -43.02
CA LYS A 230 12.43 10.87 -43.68
C LYS A 230 12.70 12.09 -42.78
N LYS A 231 11.91 12.34 -41.74
CA LYS A 231 12.11 13.44 -40.79
C LYS A 231 13.10 13.08 -39.67
N TYR A 232 13.45 11.81 -39.55
CA TYR A 232 14.32 11.28 -38.50
C TYR A 232 15.67 10.81 -39.06
N GLY A 233 16.69 10.82 -38.20
CA GLY A 233 18.05 10.39 -38.52
C GLY A 233 19.11 11.51 -38.46
N PRO A 234 20.34 11.26 -38.93
CA PRO A 234 21.46 12.17 -38.72
C PRO A 234 21.24 13.51 -39.41
N GLY A 235 21.42 14.61 -38.67
CA GLY A 235 21.18 15.98 -39.16
C GLY A 235 19.70 16.39 -39.22
N LYS A 236 18.80 15.60 -38.61
CA LYS A 236 17.35 15.88 -38.50
C LYS A 236 16.88 15.70 -37.05
N ILE A 237 15.62 15.28 -36.85
CA ILE A 237 15.12 14.91 -35.54
C ILE A 237 15.78 13.57 -35.15
N GLN A 238 16.53 13.56 -34.07
CA GLN A 238 17.19 12.36 -33.57
C GLN A 238 16.86 12.21 -32.09
N GLU A 239 16.24 11.08 -31.75
CA GLU A 239 15.97 10.68 -30.37
C GLU A 239 17.06 9.72 -29.91
N ASP A 240 17.67 10.00 -28.76
CA ASP A 240 18.53 9.04 -28.09
C ASP A 240 17.69 7.99 -27.36
N VAL A 241 17.33 6.93 -28.09
CA VAL A 241 16.52 5.81 -27.59
C VAL A 241 17.27 5.07 -26.49
N ARG A 242 18.58 4.87 -26.68
CA ARG A 242 19.46 4.25 -25.70
C ARG A 242 19.38 4.99 -24.37
N GLN A 243 19.57 6.30 -24.37
CA GLN A 243 19.55 7.12 -23.15
C GLN A 243 18.18 7.06 -22.48
N LYS A 244 17.09 7.17 -23.23
CA LYS A 244 15.73 7.12 -22.67
C LYS A 244 15.40 5.76 -22.05
N LEU A 245 15.77 4.67 -22.72
CA LEU A 245 15.61 3.33 -22.17
C LEU A 245 16.43 3.16 -20.89
N SER A 246 17.71 3.57 -20.90
CA SER A 246 18.57 3.56 -19.71
C SER A 246 18.01 4.38 -18.56
N GLN A 247 17.41 5.54 -18.83
CA GLN A 247 16.75 6.37 -17.81
C GLN A 247 15.53 5.66 -17.20
N LEU A 248 14.73 4.96 -18.00
CA LEU A 248 13.54 4.22 -17.54
C LEU A 248 13.89 3.11 -16.55
N ILE A 249 15.03 2.45 -16.74
CA ILE A 249 15.51 1.34 -15.90
C ILE A 249 16.61 1.75 -14.91
N SER A 250 16.91 3.05 -14.79
CA SER A 250 17.97 3.55 -13.92
C SER A 250 17.70 3.29 -12.44
N GLU A 251 18.77 3.14 -11.66
CA GLU A 251 18.68 2.99 -10.20
C GLU A 251 18.02 4.21 -9.52
N GLU A 252 18.27 5.42 -10.04
CA GLU A 252 17.61 6.64 -9.56
C GLU A 252 16.09 6.54 -9.73
N LYS A 253 15.63 6.10 -10.91
CA LYS A 253 14.20 5.92 -11.17
C LYS A 253 13.60 4.83 -10.28
N LYS A 254 14.29 3.71 -10.11
CA LYS A 254 13.87 2.61 -9.21
C LYS A 254 13.73 3.11 -7.77
N SER A 255 14.73 3.82 -7.26
CA SER A 255 14.72 4.41 -5.90
C SER A 255 13.55 5.38 -5.71
N LEU A 256 13.27 6.24 -6.70
CA LEU A 256 12.14 7.18 -6.65
C LEU A 256 10.79 6.44 -6.58
N LEU A 257 10.65 5.32 -7.31
CA LEU A 257 9.43 4.51 -7.28
C LEU A 257 9.26 3.75 -5.96
N ALA A 258 10.36 3.39 -5.29
CA ALA A 258 10.36 2.67 -4.03
C ALA A 258 10.02 3.57 -2.81
N GLU A 259 10.34 4.86 -2.85
CA GLU A 259 10.26 5.76 -1.70
C GLU A 259 8.88 5.75 -1.00
N LYS A 260 7.81 5.95 -1.77
CA LYS A 260 6.43 5.98 -1.24
C LYS A 260 5.96 4.64 -0.67
N PRO A 261 6.07 3.50 -1.38
CA PRO A 261 5.68 2.21 -0.80
C PRO A 261 6.51 1.87 0.43
N GLU A 262 7.82 2.15 0.47
CA GLU A 262 8.63 1.92 1.67
C GLU A 262 8.16 2.75 2.87
N GLN A 263 7.84 4.03 2.65
CA GLN A 263 7.30 4.91 3.68
C GLN A 263 5.98 4.38 4.25
N VAL A 264 5.07 3.92 3.38
CA VAL A 264 3.78 3.33 3.78
C VAL A 264 4.00 2.03 4.56
N LEU A 265 4.81 1.12 4.05
CA LEU A 265 5.05 -0.19 4.65
C LEU A 265 5.77 -0.08 5.99
N ARG A 266 6.72 0.85 6.13
CA ARG A 266 7.39 1.17 7.40
C ARG A 266 6.41 1.77 8.42
N GLY A 267 5.40 2.50 7.95
CA GLY A 267 4.37 3.11 8.78
C GLY A 267 3.28 2.16 9.26
N ALA A 268 3.18 0.95 8.70
CA ALA A 268 2.17 -0.04 9.04
C ALA A 268 2.75 -1.17 9.89
N ALA A 269 2.16 -1.43 11.05
CA ALA A 269 2.56 -2.54 11.92
C ALA A 269 1.35 -3.38 12.32
N VAL A 270 1.40 -4.69 12.08
CA VAL A 270 0.34 -5.62 12.49
C VAL A 270 0.50 -5.92 13.98
N LEU A 271 -0.48 -5.50 14.77
CA LEU A 271 -0.45 -5.71 16.22
C LEU A 271 -1.13 -7.00 16.65
N VAL A 272 -2.25 -7.33 16.02
CA VAL A 272 -3.08 -8.50 16.34
C VAL A 272 -3.60 -9.08 15.03
N ASN A 273 -3.64 -10.40 14.92
CA ASN A 273 -4.31 -11.11 13.85
C ASN A 273 -5.39 -12.08 14.41
N GLU A 274 -6.05 -12.84 13.56
CA GLU A 274 -7.12 -13.76 13.97
C GLU A 274 -6.69 -14.82 14.99
N THR A 275 -5.41 -15.18 15.08
CA THR A 275 -4.96 -16.19 16.06
C THR A 275 -4.98 -15.63 17.48
N MET A 276 -4.95 -14.31 17.61
CA MET A 276 -4.91 -13.59 18.89
C MET A 276 -6.27 -13.09 19.37
N ILE A 277 -7.32 -13.32 18.58
CA ILE A 277 -8.72 -13.02 18.92
C ILE A 277 -9.38 -14.33 19.37
N SER A 278 -9.90 -14.40 20.60
CA SER A 278 -10.59 -15.59 21.13
C SER A 278 -12.06 -15.65 20.75
N GLY A 279 -12.72 -14.50 20.51
CA GLY A 279 -14.13 -14.45 20.17
C GLY A 279 -14.55 -13.08 19.61
N ALA A 280 -15.73 -13.04 19.00
CA ALA A 280 -16.36 -11.80 18.55
C ALA A 280 -17.88 -11.85 18.72
N SER A 281 -18.47 -10.74 19.15
CA SER A 281 -19.92 -10.54 19.20
C SER A 281 -20.29 -9.12 18.74
N THR A 282 -21.57 -8.88 18.53
CA THR A 282 -22.08 -7.58 18.08
C THR A 282 -23.19 -7.12 19.03
N SER A 283 -23.22 -5.84 19.35
CA SER A 283 -24.37 -5.18 19.96
C SER A 283 -24.88 -4.03 19.09
N VAL A 284 -26.14 -3.65 19.29
CA VAL A 284 -26.79 -2.57 18.54
C VAL A 284 -27.34 -1.55 19.54
N ARG A 285 -27.07 -0.28 19.29
CA ARG A 285 -27.65 0.86 20.00
C ARG A 285 -28.25 1.85 19.00
N LYS A 286 -29.13 2.73 19.46
CA LYS A 286 -29.58 3.86 18.64
C LYS A 286 -28.74 5.09 18.94
N ASP A 287 -28.40 5.86 17.91
CA ASP A 287 -27.80 7.18 18.05
C ASP A 287 -28.85 8.23 18.47
N GLU A 288 -28.40 9.46 18.72
CA GLU A 288 -29.28 10.59 19.09
C GLU A 288 -30.35 10.90 18.03
N LYS A 289 -30.14 10.45 16.79
CA LYS A 289 -31.05 10.64 15.65
C LYS A 289 -31.92 9.40 15.38
N GLY A 290 -31.85 8.38 16.24
CA GLY A 290 -32.60 7.14 16.13
C GLY A 290 -32.04 6.11 15.13
N ASN A 291 -30.88 6.36 14.52
CA ASN A 291 -30.22 5.43 13.61
C ASN A 291 -29.54 4.31 14.38
N ASN A 292 -29.48 3.12 13.80
CA ASN A 292 -28.74 2.01 14.39
C ASN A 292 -27.23 2.25 14.28
N ILE A 293 -26.55 2.16 15.41
CA ILE A 293 -25.11 2.07 15.54
C ILE A 293 -24.77 0.68 16.07
N TYR A 294 -23.80 0.04 15.44
CA TYR A 294 -23.32 -1.28 15.79
C TYR A 294 -21.98 -1.17 16.53
N THR A 295 -21.77 -2.07 17.48
CA THR A 295 -20.49 -2.23 18.17
C THR A 295 -20.02 -3.67 18.01
N ILE A 296 -18.78 -3.86 17.56
CA ILE A 296 -18.14 -5.19 17.56
C ILE A 296 -17.37 -5.33 18.87
N HIS A 297 -17.69 -6.35 19.66
CA HIS A 297 -16.93 -6.73 20.85
C HIS A 297 -15.96 -7.84 20.47
N LEU A 298 -14.67 -7.56 20.52
CA LEU A 298 -13.62 -8.53 20.28
C LEU A 298 -13.06 -9.03 21.60
N GLN A 299 -13.04 -10.34 21.80
CA GLN A 299 -12.34 -10.98 22.91
C GLN A 299 -10.93 -11.32 22.47
N MET A 300 -9.94 -10.93 23.25
CA MET A 300 -8.52 -11.12 23.00
C MET A 300 -7.99 -12.32 23.79
N THR A 301 -7.02 -13.01 23.20
CA THR A 301 -6.11 -13.90 23.95
C THR A 301 -5.18 -13.09 24.85
N ASP A 302 -4.47 -13.77 25.77
CA ASP A 302 -3.47 -13.09 26.61
C ASP A 302 -2.37 -12.41 25.79
N GLU A 303 -1.92 -13.04 24.71
CA GLU A 303 -0.91 -12.45 23.82
C GLU A 303 -1.47 -11.23 23.08
N GLY A 304 -2.68 -11.32 22.52
CA GLY A 304 -3.34 -10.21 21.84
C GLY A 304 -3.52 -9.01 22.78
N ARG A 305 -3.96 -9.27 24.01
CA ARG A 305 -4.07 -8.27 25.08
C ARG A 305 -2.73 -7.61 25.37
N LEU A 306 -1.67 -8.37 25.61
CA LEU A 306 -0.35 -7.83 25.93
C LEU A 306 0.22 -6.97 24.80
N ARG A 307 -0.01 -7.35 23.54
CA ARG A 307 0.39 -6.56 22.36
C ARG A 307 -0.34 -5.22 22.29
N LEU A 308 -1.66 -5.21 22.45
CA LEU A 308 -2.46 -3.98 22.47
C LEU A 308 -2.11 -3.09 23.67
N TRP A 309 -1.89 -3.67 24.84
CA TRP A 309 -1.51 -2.94 26.04
C TRP A 309 -0.14 -2.27 25.88
N LYS A 310 0.85 -3.03 25.39
CA LYS A 310 2.20 -2.50 25.09
C LYS A 310 2.16 -1.36 24.08
N TYR A 311 1.37 -1.51 23.02
CA TYR A 311 1.25 -0.50 21.98
C TYR A 311 0.56 0.78 22.50
N SER A 312 -0.61 0.65 23.12
CA SER A 312 -1.42 1.78 23.61
C SER A 312 -0.71 2.62 24.67
N ARG A 313 0.15 2.01 25.50
CA ARG A 313 1.02 2.73 26.45
C ARG A 313 2.04 3.64 25.77
N LYS A 314 2.65 3.18 24.68
CA LYS A 314 3.71 3.92 23.96
C LYS A 314 3.18 4.93 22.96
N ARG A 315 1.97 4.72 22.43
CA ARG A 315 1.41 5.45 21.29
C ARG A 315 -0.01 5.93 21.58
N LYS A 316 -0.17 6.74 22.63
CA LYS A 316 -1.45 7.42 22.94
C LYS A 316 -1.84 8.34 21.79
N GLY A 317 -3.12 8.36 21.44
CA GLY A 317 -3.67 9.18 20.36
C GLY A 317 -3.48 8.61 18.95
N SER A 318 -2.81 7.46 18.79
CA SER A 318 -2.68 6.76 17.51
C SER A 318 -4.00 6.09 17.09
N HIS A 319 -4.11 5.76 15.81
CA HIS A 319 -5.26 5.05 15.27
C HIS A 319 -4.92 3.58 15.01
N LEU A 320 -5.90 2.72 15.25
CA LEU A 320 -5.83 1.31 14.91
C LEU A 320 -6.80 1.05 13.76
N LEU A 321 -6.30 0.60 12.62
CA LEU A 321 -7.15 0.13 11.54
C LEU A 321 -7.58 -1.30 11.82
N VAL A 322 -8.88 -1.53 11.84
CA VAL A 322 -9.47 -2.86 11.89
C VAL A 322 -9.73 -3.30 10.47
N VAL A 323 -9.00 -4.33 10.03
CA VAL A 323 -9.08 -4.83 8.66
C VAL A 323 -9.64 -6.24 8.65
N VAL A 324 -10.66 -6.46 7.83
CA VAL A 324 -11.28 -7.76 7.60
C VAL A 324 -11.25 -8.04 6.10
N ASN A 325 -10.64 -9.16 5.70
CA ASN A 325 -10.48 -9.58 4.31
C ASN A 325 -9.93 -8.46 3.40
N GLY A 326 -8.97 -7.68 3.91
CA GLY A 326 -8.35 -6.56 3.18
C GLY A 326 -9.18 -5.28 3.13
N VAL A 327 -10.35 -5.22 3.80
CA VAL A 327 -11.20 -4.02 3.91
C VAL A 327 -11.08 -3.43 5.31
N ALA A 328 -10.71 -2.16 5.41
CA ALA A 328 -10.67 -1.44 6.69
C ALA A 328 -12.09 -1.02 7.11
N ILE A 329 -12.65 -1.73 8.08
CA ILE A 329 -14.04 -1.55 8.54
C ILE A 329 -14.15 -0.50 9.65
N ALA A 330 -13.06 -0.22 10.37
CA ALA A 330 -13.04 0.73 11.46
C ALA A 330 -11.63 1.31 11.68
N ALA A 331 -11.58 2.48 12.32
CA ALA A 331 -10.35 3.17 12.66
C ALA A 331 -10.41 3.81 14.07
N PRO A 332 -10.68 3.04 15.13
CA PRO A 332 -10.74 3.59 16.48
C PRO A 332 -9.44 4.32 16.87
N ARG A 333 -9.61 5.42 17.57
CA ARG A 333 -8.51 6.16 18.20
C ARG A 333 -8.20 5.55 19.56
N VAL A 334 -6.92 5.32 19.82
CA VAL A 334 -6.44 4.84 21.13
C VAL A 334 -6.34 6.03 22.08
N THR A 335 -7.39 6.26 22.87
CA THR A 335 -7.44 7.35 23.86
C THR A 335 -6.91 6.94 25.22
N THR A 336 -7.05 5.66 25.58
CA THR A 336 -6.66 5.08 26.86
C THR A 336 -5.81 3.83 26.68
N GLU A 337 -5.24 3.32 27.77
CA GLU A 337 -4.51 2.06 27.75
C GLU A 337 -5.45 0.87 27.50
N LEU A 338 -5.13 0.05 26.51
CA LEU A 338 -5.89 -1.15 26.13
C LEU A 338 -5.37 -2.36 26.91
N ALA A 339 -5.60 -2.37 28.23
CA ALA A 339 -5.09 -3.41 29.13
C ALA A 339 -6.00 -4.65 29.26
N GLY A 340 -7.25 -4.53 28.84
CA GLY A 340 -8.30 -5.55 29.01
C GLY A 340 -8.31 -6.61 27.91
N HIS A 341 -8.93 -7.76 28.22
CA HIS A 341 -9.17 -8.85 27.27
C HIS A 341 -10.31 -8.56 26.28
N SER A 342 -10.98 -7.42 26.39
CA SER A 342 -12.04 -7.01 25.48
C SER A 342 -11.66 -5.72 24.77
N LEU A 343 -11.89 -5.69 23.45
CA LEU A 343 -11.77 -4.49 22.63
C LEU A 343 -13.11 -4.22 21.95
N ASP A 344 -13.69 -3.07 22.25
CA ASP A 344 -14.95 -2.64 21.67
C ASP A 344 -14.70 -1.66 20.53
N LEU A 345 -15.23 -2.00 19.35
CA LEU A 345 -15.19 -1.18 18.16
C LEU A 345 -16.56 -0.53 18.00
N THR A 346 -16.70 0.69 18.51
CA THR A 346 -17.97 1.42 18.53
C THR A 346 -18.21 2.23 17.26
N ASP A 347 -19.43 2.75 17.13
CA ASP A 347 -19.80 3.76 16.13
C ASP A 347 -19.76 3.28 14.67
N LEU A 348 -19.94 1.97 14.47
CA LEU A 348 -20.04 1.37 13.15
C LEU A 348 -21.46 1.52 12.63
N LYS A 349 -21.60 2.02 11.40
CA LYS A 349 -22.91 2.30 10.79
C LYS A 349 -23.35 1.24 9.77
N ASP A 350 -22.41 0.52 9.18
CA ASP A 350 -22.70 -0.52 8.19
C ASP A 350 -22.93 -1.87 8.87
N ARG A 351 -24.21 -2.29 8.92
CA ARG A 351 -24.62 -3.58 9.49
C ARG A 351 -23.95 -4.77 8.80
N ARG A 352 -23.89 -4.75 7.47
CA ARG A 352 -23.42 -5.89 6.68
C ARG A 352 -21.94 -6.12 6.92
N LEU A 353 -21.13 -5.06 6.88
CA LEU A 353 -19.71 -5.15 7.18
C LEU A 353 -19.45 -5.67 8.60
N VAL A 354 -20.28 -5.27 9.56
CA VAL A 354 -20.17 -5.73 10.95
C VAL A 354 -20.52 -7.20 11.10
N GLU A 355 -21.65 -7.64 10.53
CA GLU A 355 -22.08 -9.04 10.57
C GLU A 355 -21.08 -9.96 9.83
N ASP A 356 -20.59 -9.53 8.67
CA ASP A 356 -19.57 -10.24 7.90
C ASP A 356 -18.27 -10.39 8.70
N ALA A 357 -17.83 -9.32 9.38
CA ALA A 357 -16.64 -9.35 10.23
C ALA A 357 -16.77 -10.33 11.40
N VAL A 358 -17.88 -10.29 12.13
CA VAL A 358 -18.12 -11.20 13.26
C VAL A 358 -18.26 -12.65 12.79
N SER A 359 -18.96 -12.88 11.68
CA SER A 359 -19.10 -14.20 11.06
C SER A 359 -17.74 -14.76 10.62
N GLN A 360 -16.91 -13.92 10.01
CA GLN A 360 -15.55 -14.30 9.59
C GLN A 360 -14.67 -14.70 10.79
N ILE A 361 -14.75 -13.97 11.91
CA ILE A 361 -14.01 -14.31 13.12
C ILE A 361 -14.51 -15.64 13.70
N LYS A 362 -15.83 -15.81 13.80
CA LYS A 362 -16.44 -17.04 14.36
C LYS A 362 -16.11 -18.28 13.53
N SER A 363 -16.24 -18.20 12.21
CA SER A 363 -15.91 -19.31 11.30
C SER A 363 -14.45 -19.75 11.42
N LEU A 364 -13.51 -18.80 11.57
CA LEU A 364 -12.09 -19.10 11.79
C LEU A 364 -11.79 -19.79 13.13
N LYS A 365 -12.70 -19.69 14.10
CA LYS A 365 -12.60 -20.39 15.40
C LYS A 365 -13.23 -21.78 15.37
N GLN A 366 -14.23 -22.00 14.52
CA GLN A 366 -14.87 -23.31 14.35
C GLN A 366 -14.05 -24.24 13.44
N ALA A 367 -13.22 -23.68 12.57
CA ALA A 367 -12.35 -24.44 11.65
C ALA A 367 -11.01 -24.88 12.27
N LYS A 368 -10.77 -24.56 13.55
CA LYS A 368 -9.62 -25.00 14.34
C LYS A 368 -10.12 -25.90 15.46
#